data_AF-A0A355KPJ6-F1
#
_entry.id   AF-A0A355KPJ6-F1
#
_cell.length_a   1.000
_cell.length_b   1.000
_cell.length_c   1.000
_cell.angle_alpha   90.00
_cell.angle_beta   90.00
_cell.angle_gamma   90.00
#
_symmetry.space_group_name_H-M   'P 1'
#
loop_
_entity.id
_entity.type
_entity.pdbx_description
1 polymer ?
#
loop_
_entity_poly.entity_id
_entity_poly.type
_entity_poly.pdbx_seq_one_letter_code
_entity_poly.pdbx_strand_id
1 'polypeptide(L)' 'MNSTIHIHKYSGFVVGWGTLALLNAAIAQLQGRSTMLWFLISLLFGPIATFFLLLTYSKNN' A
#
# COMPACT_ATOMS: atom_id res chain seq x y z
N MET A 1 25.94 20.86 -36.55
CA MET A 1 25.00 21.32 -35.51
C MET A 1 24.78 20.17 -34.56
N ASN A 2 25.36 20.22 -33.35
CA ASN A 2 25.16 19.18 -32.34
C ASN A 2 23.90 19.50 -31.54
N SER A 3 22.80 18.82 -31.83
CA SER A 3 21.60 18.83 -30.98
C SER A 3 21.84 17.94 -29.76
N THR A 4 22.27 18.53 -28.66
CA THR A 4 22.27 17.87 -27.35
C THR A 4 20.83 17.79 -26.83
N ILE A 5 20.19 16.66 -27.10
CA ILE A 5 18.88 16.29 -26.55
C ILE A 5 18.97 16.21 -25.01
N HIS A 6 18.30 17.16 -24.35
CA HIS A 6 18.11 17.14 -22.90
C HIS A 6 17.04 16.11 -22.55
N ILE A 7 17.47 14.98 -21.99
CA ILE A 7 16.57 13.93 -21.52
C ILE A 7 15.94 14.40 -20.21
N HIS A 8 14.64 14.65 -20.20
CA HIS A 8 13.92 14.91 -18.95
C HIS A 8 13.97 13.67 -18.08
N LYS A 9 14.71 13.75 -16.96
CA LYS A 9 14.69 12.73 -15.93
C LYS A 9 13.36 12.84 -15.19
N TYR A 10 12.42 11.96 -15.50
CA TYR A 10 11.25 11.75 -14.66
C TYR A 10 11.75 11.28 -13.28
N SER A 11 11.58 12.12 -12.26
CA SER A 11 11.82 11.72 -10.88
C SER A 11 10.74 10.70 -10.50
N GLY A 12 11.10 9.41 -10.43
CA GLY A 12 10.19 8.38 -9.98
C GLY A 12 9.70 8.67 -8.58
N PHE A 13 8.38 8.67 -8.36
CA PHE A 13 7.82 8.75 -7.02
C PHE A 13 8.16 7.48 -6.25
N VAL A 14 9.07 7.59 -5.29
CA VAL A 14 9.36 6.51 -4.34
C VAL A 14 8.32 6.59 -3.24
N VAL A 15 7.23 5.82 -3.38
CA VAL A 15 6.27 5.62 -2.29
C VAL A 15 6.90 4.69 -1.25
N GLY A 16 7.15 5.24 -0.06
CA GLY A 16 7.68 4.49 1.07
C GLY A 16 6.64 3.56 1.69
N TRP A 17 7.12 2.61 2.49
CA TRP A 17 6.31 1.60 3.17
C TRP A 17 5.14 2.18 3.98
N GLY A 18 5.32 3.34 4.62
CA GLY A 18 4.26 4.02 5.36
C GLY A 18 3.13 4.54 4.47
N THR A 19 3.45 5.02 3.26
CA THR A 19 2.45 5.47 2.29
C THR A 19 1.65 4.29 1.74
N LEU A 20 2.31 3.15 1.49
CA LEU A 20 1.66 1.89 1.11
C LEU A 20 0.73 1.37 2.22
N ALA A 21 1.17 1.43 3.48
CA ALA A 21 0.37 1.03 4.63
C ALA A 21 -0.88 1.92 4.82
N LEU A 22 -0.74 3.24 4.64
CA LEU A 22 -1.86 4.18 4.66
C LEU A 22 -2.87 3.90 3.54
N LEU A 23 -2.40 3.56 2.34
CA LEU A 23 -3.25 3.26 1.20
C LEU A 23 -4.01 1.94 1.42
N ASN A 24 -3.35 0.90 1.95
CA ASN A 24 -4.00 -0.34 2.38
C ASN A 24 -5.06 -0.09 3.47
N ALA A 25 -4.78 0.78 4.43
CA ALA A 25 -5.75 1.16 5.44
C ALA A 25 -6.96 1.90 4.85
N ALA A 26 -6.73 2.84 3.93
CA ALA A 26 -7.78 3.56 3.23
C ALA A 26 -8.70 2.61 2.45
N ILE A 27 -8.14 1.59 1.76
CA ILE A 27 -8.92 0.55 1.08
C ILE A 27 -9.74 -0.28 2.08
N ALA A 28 -9.19 -0.60 3.25
CA ALA A 28 -9.94 -1.31 4.30
C ALA A 28 -11.11 -0.46 4.86
N GLN A 29 -10.95 0.86 4.94
CA GLN A 29 -12.02 1.79 5.35
C GLN A 29 -13.18 1.79 4.35
N LEU A 30 -12.87 1.78 3.05
CA LEU A 30 -13.87 1.73 1.98
C LEU A 30 -14.70 0.44 1.99
N GLN A 31 -14.18 -0.64 2.60
CA GLN A 31 -14.88 -1.93 2.73
C GLN A 31 -15.60 -2.11 4.08
N GLY A 32 -15.70 -1.06 4.90
CA GLY A 32 -16.36 -1.12 6.21
C GLY A 32 -15.60 -1.92 7.27
N ARG A 33 -14.28 -2.14 7.07
CA ARG A 33 -13.41 -2.83 8.04
C ARG A 33 -12.61 -1.81 8.86
N SER A 34 -12.13 -2.25 10.03
CA SER A 34 -11.39 -1.38 10.95
C SER A 34 -10.07 -0.88 10.36
N THR A 35 -10.09 0.36 9.86
CA THR A 35 -8.97 1.06 9.21
C THR A 35 -7.70 1.08 10.06
N MET A 36 -7.83 1.29 11.37
CA MET A 36 -6.69 1.44 12.28
C MET A 36 -6.00 0.10 12.56
N LEU A 37 -6.78 -0.98 12.68
CA LEU A 37 -6.23 -2.34 12.78
C LEU A 37 -5.47 -2.68 11.49
N TRP A 38 -6.08 -2.41 10.34
CA TRP A 38 -5.50 -2.66 9.02
C TRP A 38 -4.24 -1.83 8.73
N PHE A 39 -4.21 -0.59 9.25
CA PHE A 39 -3.04 0.28 9.20
C PHE A 39 -1.88 -0.25 10.01
N LEU A 40 -2.06 -0.54 11.32
CA LEU A 40 -0.98 -1.05 12.18
C LEU A 40 -0.43 -2.38 11.67
N ILE A 41 -1.32 -3.26 11.21
CA ILE A 41 -0.99 -4.55 10.62
C ILE A 41 -0.16 -4.37 9.34
N SER A 42 -0.55 -3.46 8.43
CA SER A 42 0.23 -3.14 7.22
C SER A 42 1.55 -2.41 7.53
N LEU A 43 1.61 -1.60 8.59
CA LEU A 43 2.80 -0.84 8.97
C LEU A 43 3.90 -1.75 9.53
N LEU A 44 3.53 -2.74 10.35
CA LEU A 44 4.46 -3.69 10.99
C LEU A 44 4.82 -4.89 10.11
N PHE A 45 3.85 -5.47 9.41
CA PHE A 45 4.03 -6.73 8.67
C PHE A 45 3.96 -6.56 7.15
N GLY A 46 3.59 -5.39 6.65
CA GLY A 46 3.58 -5.12 5.21
C GLY A 46 2.53 -5.93 4.42
N PRO A 47 2.84 -6.32 3.17
CA PRO A 47 1.91 -7.09 2.32
C PRO A 47 1.60 -8.49 2.87
N ILE A 48 2.44 -9.03 3.77
CA ILE A 48 2.20 -10.32 4.45
C ILE A 48 0.97 -10.24 5.35
N ALA A 49 0.74 -9.07 5.92
CA ALA A 49 -0.38 -8.79 6.80
C ALA A 49 -1.74 -8.87 6.07
N THR A 50 -1.78 -8.38 4.83
CA THR A 50 -2.94 -8.53 3.92
C THR A 50 -3.14 -9.99 3.51
N PHE A 51 -2.06 -10.74 3.32
CA PHE A 51 -2.14 -12.18 3.02
C PHE A 51 -2.74 -12.97 4.18
N PHE A 52 -2.35 -12.68 5.43
CA PHE A 52 -2.94 -13.33 6.60
C PHE A 52 -4.41 -12.96 6.83
N LEU A 53 -4.85 -11.73 6.51
CA LEU A 53 -6.29 -11.42 6.54
C LEU A 53 -7.08 -12.21 5.51
N LEU A 54 -6.54 -12.36 4.30
CA LEU A 54 -7.18 -13.18 3.29
C LEU A 54 -7.31 -14.63 3.76
N LEU A 55 -6.29 -15.17 4.44
CA LEU A 55 -6.31 -16.52 5.01
C LEU A 55 -7.22 -16.66 6.24
N THR A 56 -7.33 -15.62 7.07
CA THR A 56 -8.13 -15.64 8.31
C THR A 56 -9.57 -15.19 8.11
N TYR A 57 -9.96 -14.78 6.89
CA TYR A 57 -11.36 -14.52 6.57
C TYR A 57 -12.15 -15.84 6.46
N SER A 58 -12.44 -16.42 7.62
CA SER A 58 -13.44 -17.47 7.79
C SER A 58 -14.83 -16.82 7.72
N LYS A 59 -15.59 -17.12 6.67
CA LYS A 59 -17.03 -16.82 6.62
C LYS A 59 -17.69 -17.68 7.71
N ASN A 60 -18.08 -17.06 8.81
CA ASN A 60 -18.96 -17.70 9.80
C ASN A 60 -20.27 -18.09 9.10
N ASN A 61 -20.63 -19.38 9.15
CA ASN A 61 -21.91 -19.90 8.63
C ASN A 61 -23.09 -19.25 9.37
#